data_AF-A0A3Q0SIL2-F1
#
_entry.id   AF-A0A3Q0SIL2-F1
#
_cell.length_a   1.000
_cell.length_b   1.000
_cell.length_c   1.000
_cell.angle_alpha   90.00
_cell.angle_beta   90.00
_cell.angle_gamma   90.00
#
_symmetry.space_group_name_H-M   'P 1'
#
loop_
_entity.id
_entity.type
_entity.pdbx_description
1 polymer ?
#
loop_
_entity_poly.entity_id
_entity_poly.type
_entity_poly.pdbx_seq_one_letter_code
_entity_poly.pdbx_strand_id
1 'polypeptide(L)' 'MRIEEDLKLGFKDVLIRPKRSTLKSRSEVELERQFTFKHSGLSWSGVPIIAANMDSVGTFSMAEALA' A
#
# COMPACT_ATOMS: atom_id res chain seq x y z
N MET A 1 -5.71 6.08 -31.25
CA MET A 1 -5.31 4.99 -30.33
C MET A 1 -3.85 5.22 -29.97
N ARG A 2 -3.54 5.54 -28.70
CA ARG A 2 -2.16 5.69 -28.24
C ARG A 2 -1.70 4.34 -27.73
N ILE A 3 -0.74 3.73 -28.42
CA ILE A 3 -0.14 2.46 -28.01
C ILE A 3 1.02 2.79 -27.06
N GLU A 4 1.04 2.16 -25.89
CA GLU A 4 2.18 2.22 -24.98
C GLU A 4 3.10 1.04 -25.27
N GLU A 5 4.30 1.32 -25.76
CA GLU A 5 5.30 0.30 -26.15
C GLU A 5 6.21 -0.12 -24.98
N ASP A 6 6.09 0.53 -23.82
CA ASP A 6 6.98 0.30 -22.69
C ASP A 6 6.69 -1.04 -21.99
N LEU A 7 7.77 -1.74 -21.58
CA LEU A 7 7.67 -2.94 -20.75
C LEU A 7 7.00 -2.62 -19.41
N LYS A 8 5.95 -3.35 -19.09
CA LYS A 8 5.28 -3.30 -17.78
C LYS A 8 5.60 -4.57 -17.00
N LEU A 9 6.03 -4.43 -15.75
CA LEU A 9 6.35 -5.55 -14.87
C LEU A 9 5.19 -5.76 -13.89
N GLY A 10 4.76 -7.01 -13.72
CA GLY A 10 3.87 -7.43 -12.65
C GLY A 10 4.65 -7.88 -11.41
N PHE A 11 3.94 -8.15 -10.31
CA PHE A 11 4.57 -8.61 -9.07
C PHE A 11 5.33 -9.94 -9.22
N LYS A 12 4.87 -10.83 -10.11
CA LYS A 12 5.53 -12.13 -10.39
C LYS A 12 6.84 -11.99 -11.16
N ASP A 13 7.09 -10.85 -11.79
CA ASP A 13 8.25 -10.62 -12.65
C ASP A 13 9.45 -10.04 -11.87
N VAL A 14 9.27 -9.76 -10.57
CA VAL A 14 10.26 -9.07 -9.73
C VAL A 14 10.48 -9.78 -8.39
N LEU A 15 11.68 -9.61 -7.84
CA LEU A 15 12.06 -10.06 -6.50
C LEU A 15 12.72 -8.94 -5.73
N ILE A 16 12.53 -8.91 -4.40
CA ILE A 16 13.28 -8.00 -3.52
C ILE A 16 14.69 -8.55 -3.36
N ARG A 17 15.70 -7.78 -3.77
CA ARG A 17 17.11 -8.12 -3.50
C ARG A 17 17.40 -7.91 -2.01
N PRO A 18 17.78 -8.94 -1.25
CA PRO A 18 18.11 -8.78 0.16
C PRO A 18 19.29 -7.84 0.38
N LYS A 19 19.21 -7.03 1.44
CA LYS A 19 20.30 -6.15 1.92
C LYS A 19 20.46 -6.37 3.43
N ARG A 20 21.68 -6.20 3.95
CA ARG A 20 21.95 -6.30 5.38
C ARG A 20 21.07 -5.31 6.15
N SER A 21 20.27 -5.82 7.08
CA SER A 21 19.45 -5.01 8.00
C SER A 21 20.30 -4.48 9.15
N THR A 22 19.97 -3.28 9.63
CA THR A 22 20.47 -2.73 10.89
C THR A 22 19.50 -2.97 12.05
N LEU A 23 18.26 -3.37 11.76
CA LEU A 23 17.24 -3.70 12.75
C LEU A 23 17.52 -5.07 13.36
N LYS A 24 17.34 -5.20 14.67
CA LYS A 24 17.59 -6.44 15.42
C LYS A 24 16.33 -7.30 15.54
N SER A 25 15.15 -6.70 15.43
CA SER A 25 13.86 -7.37 15.54
C SER A 25 12.87 -6.85 14.50
N ARG A 26 11.93 -7.71 14.09
CA ARG A 26 10.78 -7.32 13.25
C ARG A 26 9.86 -6.31 13.94
N SER A 27 9.88 -6.26 15.28
CA SER A 27 9.09 -5.30 16.07
C SER A 27 9.63 -3.87 15.98
N GLU A 28 10.86 -3.68 15.47
CA GLU A 28 11.47 -2.37 15.26
C GLU A 28 11.12 -1.79 13.87
N VAL A 29 10.30 -2.49 13.07
CA VAL A 29 9.91 -2.05 11.73
C VAL A 29 8.75 -1.07 11.82
N GLU A 30 8.98 0.16 11.39
CA GLU A 30 7.95 1.19 11.24
C GLU A 30 7.14 0.98 9.96
N LEU A 31 5.85 0.65 10.12
CA LEU A 31 4.92 0.40 9.01
C LEU A 31 4.09 1.63 8.66
N GLU A 32 4.00 2.64 9.52
CA GLU A 32 3.22 3.84 9.23
C GLU A 32 3.79 4.61 8.03
N ARG A 33 2.87 5.04 7.17
CA ARG A 33 3.17 5.85 6.00
C ARG A 33 2.19 7.01 5.95
N GLN A 34 2.72 8.19 5.62
CA GLN A 34 1.92 9.37 5.37
C GLN A 34 1.52 9.42 3.89
N PHE A 35 0.23 9.63 3.63
CA PHE A 35 -0.31 9.83 2.29
C PHE A 35 -1.04 11.16 2.22
N THR A 36 -0.82 11.90 1.14
CA THR A 36 -1.62 13.08 0.78
C THR A 36 -2.54 12.72 -0.36
N PHE A 37 -3.85 12.84 -0.15
CA PHE A 37 -4.84 12.50 -1.18
C PHE A 37 -4.85 13.54 -2.29
N LYS A 38 -4.66 13.08 -3.54
CA LYS A 38 -4.53 13.93 -4.73
C LYS A 38 -5.67 14.94 -4.90
N HIS A 39 -6.90 14.55 -4.60
CA HIS A 39 -8.09 15.34 -4.91
C HIS A 39 -8.60 16.20 -3.74
N SER A 40 -8.48 15.74 -2.49
CA SER A 40 -8.94 16.48 -1.32
C SER A 40 -7.84 17.28 -0.63
N GLY A 41 -6.56 16.97 -0.88
CA GLY A 41 -5.43 17.55 -0.16
C GLY A 41 -5.30 17.08 1.30
N LEU A 42 -6.22 16.23 1.77
CA LEU A 42 -6.18 15.68 3.12
C LEU A 42 -4.95 14.78 3.28
N SER A 43 -4.38 14.80 4.49
CA SER A 43 -3.26 13.94 4.86
C SER A 43 -3.72 12.88 5.85
N TRP A 44 -3.26 11.65 5.65
CA TRP A 44 -3.55 10.50 6.51
C TRP A 44 -2.25 9.74 6.82
N SER A 45 -2.12 9.21 8.03
CA SER A 45 -1.00 8.36 8.45
C SER A 45 -1.53 7.06 9.00
N GLY A 46 -0.90 5.95 8.63
CA GLY A 46 -1.25 4.62 9.13
C GLY A 46 -0.53 3.52 8.37
N VAL A 47 -0.87 2.26 8.68
CA VAL A 47 -0.35 1.09 7.95
C VAL A 47 -0.95 1.11 6.53
N PRO A 48 -0.16 1.01 5.44
CA PRO A 48 -0.62 1.23 4.06
C PRO A 48 -1.45 0.06 3.50
N ILE A 49 -2.55 -0.29 4.16
CA ILE A 49 -3.52 -1.30 3.79
C ILE A 49 -4.89 -0.63 3.77
N ILE A 50 -5.54 -0.61 2.61
CA ILE A 50 -6.83 0.04 2.39
C ILE A 50 -7.77 -0.95 1.73
N ALA A 51 -8.98 -1.10 2.28
CA ALA A 51 -10.03 -1.90 1.66
C ALA A 51 -10.48 -1.27 0.34
N ALA A 52 -10.66 -2.10 -0.69
CA ALA A 52 -11.22 -1.65 -1.96
C ALA A 52 -12.68 -1.23 -1.78
N ASN A 53 -13.09 -0.17 -2.48
CA ASN A 53 -14.48 0.28 -2.52
C ASN A 53 -15.30 -0.61 -3.47
N MET A 54 -15.60 -1.82 -3.04
CA MET A 54 -16.39 -2.83 -3.75
C MET A 54 -17.51 -3.34 -2.84
N ASP A 55 -18.66 -3.69 -3.42
CA ASP A 55 -19.89 -4.07 -2.70
C ASP A 55 -19.69 -5.13 -1.61
N SER A 56 -18.82 -6.12 -1.84
CA SER A 56 -18.54 -7.21 -0.90
C SER A 56 -17.28 -7.00 -0.03
N VAL A 57 -16.57 -5.88 -0.18
CA VAL A 57 -15.30 -5.61 0.51
C VAL A 57 -15.44 -4.42 1.45
N GLY A 58 -15.87 -3.27 0.94
CA GLY A 58 -15.95 -2.00 1.66
C GLY A 58 -17.20 -1.84 2.53
N THR A 59 -17.50 -2.84 3.36
CA THR A 59 -18.65 -2.82 4.28
C THR A 59 -18.35 -2.02 5.55
N PHE A 60 -19.37 -1.61 6.30
CA PHE A 60 -19.18 -0.89 7.57
C PHE A 60 -18.37 -1.71 8.60
N SER A 61 -18.59 -3.03 8.67
CA SER A 61 -17.80 -3.90 9.54
C SER A 61 -16.32 -3.95 9.13
N MET A 62 -16.02 -3.88 7.83
CA MET A 62 -14.64 -3.77 7.34
C MET A 62 -14.02 -2.42 7.71
N ALA A 63 -14.80 -1.34 7.63
CA ALA A 63 -14.34 -0.01 8.03
C ALA A 63 -13.97 0.02 9.53
N GLU A 64 -14.79 -0.59 10.40
CA GLU A 64 -14.49 -0.71 11.83
C GLU A 64 -13.26 -1.59 12.12
N ALA A 65 -13.07 -2.67 11.36
CA ALA A 65 -11.94 -3.57 11.56
C ALA A 65 -10.58 -2.99 11.10
N LEU A 66 -10.59 -2.01 10.20
CA LEU A 66 -9.39 -1.35 9.67
C LEU A 66 -9.13 0.05 10.25
N ALA A 67 -10.05 0.59 11.03
CA ALA A 67 -9.92 1.89 11.71
C ALA A 67 -8.93 1.82 12.88
#